data_AF-A0A7Y0SIK6-F1
#
_entry.id   AF-A0A7Y0SIK6-F1
#
_cell.length_a   1.000
_cell.length_b   1.000
_cell.length_c   1.000
_cell.angle_alpha   90.00
_cell.angle_beta   90.00
_cell.angle_gamma   90.00
#
_symmetry.space_group_name_H-M   'P 1'
#
loop_
_entity.id
_entity.type
_entity.pdbx_description
1 polymer ?
#
loop_
_entity_poly.entity_id
_entity_poly.type
_entity_poly.pdbx_seq_one_letter_code
_entity_poly.pdbx_strand_id
1 'polypeptide(L)'
;HRFHCEGILALGGGSAMDCAKVIAAKVTNKRPIKKLAGLLKVWRMPAPLFAIPTTAGTGSEVTIAAVVSDPSSHIKTPLMDPKLVPLMAALDANLMIGLPPKITADTGVDALTHAIEAYVSKNATQETMAYSVAAIKLIFKYLPRAVMQGDDVE
;
A
#
# COMPACT_ATOMS: atom_id res chain seq x y z
N HIS A 1 -1.10 -23.29 6.86
CA HIS A 1 -0.68 -24.71 6.86
C HIS A 1 -0.18 -25.20 8.23
N ARG A 2 0.74 -24.53 8.94
CA ARG A 2 1.12 -24.95 10.31
C ARG A 2 0.08 -24.56 11.38
N PHE A 3 -0.44 -23.35 11.30
CA PHE A 3 -1.35 -22.78 12.30
C PHE A 3 -2.81 -22.72 11.85
N HIS A 4 -3.16 -23.39 10.74
CA HIS A 4 -4.52 -23.39 10.19
C HIS A 4 -5.16 -22.00 10.02
N CYS A 5 -4.36 -20.96 9.76
CA CYS A 5 -4.87 -19.61 9.52
C CYS A 5 -5.82 -19.58 8.32
N GLU A 6 -6.97 -18.91 8.47
CA GLU A 6 -8.02 -18.78 7.45
C GLU A 6 -7.95 -17.44 6.70
N GLY A 7 -7.16 -16.48 7.20
CA GLY A 7 -6.95 -15.18 6.60
C GLY A 7 -5.67 -14.51 7.10
N ILE A 8 -5.40 -13.33 6.56
CA ILE A 8 -4.21 -12.51 6.86
C ILE A 8 -4.67 -11.10 7.20
N LEU A 9 -4.13 -10.56 8.28
CA LEU A 9 -4.25 -9.15 8.64
C LEU A 9 -2.88 -8.49 8.48
N ALA A 10 -2.76 -7.54 7.56
CA ALA A 10 -1.57 -6.73 7.39
C ALA A 10 -1.69 -5.48 8.27
N LEU A 11 -0.80 -5.35 9.25
CA LEU A 11 -0.67 -4.17 10.09
C LEU A 11 0.72 -3.55 9.86
N GLY A 12 0.78 -2.31 9.41
CA GLY A 12 2.05 -1.61 9.18
C GLY A 12 2.03 -0.67 7.97
N GLY A 13 3.20 -0.28 7.48
CA GLY A 13 3.34 0.47 6.22
C GLY A 13 3.34 -0.44 4.97
N GLY A 14 3.67 0.14 3.81
CA GLY A 14 3.66 -0.55 2.52
C GLY A 14 4.44 -1.86 2.48
N SER A 15 5.59 -1.95 3.16
CA SER A 15 6.39 -3.17 3.19
C SER A 15 5.68 -4.36 3.87
N ALA A 16 4.96 -4.11 4.97
CA ALA A 16 4.19 -5.15 5.65
C ALA A 16 3.02 -5.63 4.78
N MET A 17 2.35 -4.69 4.11
CA MET A 17 1.24 -4.98 3.20
C MET A 17 1.68 -5.74 1.95
N ASP A 18 2.79 -5.36 1.32
CA ASP A 18 3.34 -6.07 0.16
C ASP A 18 3.74 -7.50 0.52
N CYS A 19 4.36 -7.68 1.69
CA CYS A 19 4.67 -9.01 2.23
C CYS A 19 3.39 -9.84 2.40
N ALA A 20 2.36 -9.26 3.03
CA ALA A 20 1.08 -9.94 3.26
C ALA A 20 0.37 -10.33 1.95
N LYS A 21 0.34 -9.45 0.95
CA LYS A 21 -0.20 -9.73 -0.40
C LYS A 21 0.50 -10.92 -1.04
N VAL A 22 1.82 -10.95 -0.96
CA VAL A 22 2.63 -12.02 -1.57
C VAL A 22 2.44 -13.33 -0.82
N ILE A 23 2.35 -13.31 0.51
CA ILE A 23 2.02 -14.49 1.31
C ILE A 23 0.62 -15.01 0.94
N ALA A 24 -0.38 -14.13 0.88
CA ALA A 24 -1.76 -14.47 0.51
C ALA A 24 -1.82 -15.16 -0.86
N ALA A 25 -1.12 -14.59 -1.85
CA ALA A 25 -1.04 -15.16 -3.19
C ALA A 25 -0.29 -16.50 -3.19
N LYS A 26 0.87 -16.58 -2.51
CA LYS A 26 1.74 -17.76 -2.48
C LYS A 26 1.08 -18.99 -1.84
N VAL A 27 0.21 -18.79 -0.85
CA VAL A 27 -0.52 -19.87 -0.16
C VAL A 27 -1.52 -20.55 -1.09
N THR A 28 -2.28 -19.79 -1.86
CA THR A 28 -3.29 -20.35 -2.78
C THR A 28 -2.70 -20.74 -4.14
N ASN A 29 -1.59 -20.09 -4.53
CA ASN A 29 -0.84 -20.35 -5.75
C ASN A 29 0.45 -21.12 -5.42
N LYS A 30 0.41 -22.46 -5.50
CA LYS A 30 1.55 -23.36 -5.23
C LYS A 30 2.66 -23.29 -6.31
N ARG A 31 3.13 -22.09 -6.64
CA ARG A 31 4.19 -21.80 -7.62
C ARG A 31 5.27 -20.93 -6.99
N PRO A 32 6.48 -20.87 -7.57
CA PRO A 32 7.51 -19.91 -7.17
C PRO A 32 7.02 -18.46 -7.32
N ILE A 33 7.42 -17.56 -6.42
CA ILE A 33 7.06 -16.12 -6.47
C ILE A 33 7.47 -15.50 -7.81
N LYS A 34 8.64 -15.89 -8.35
CA LYS A 34 9.13 -15.46 -9.67
C LYS A 34 8.15 -15.76 -10.82
N LYS A 35 7.24 -16.74 -10.68
CA LYS A 35 6.19 -17.06 -11.66
C LYS A 35 4.88 -16.31 -11.44
N LEU A 36 4.75 -15.61 -10.31
CA LEU A 36 3.63 -14.73 -9.97
C LEU A 36 3.96 -13.25 -10.22
N ALA A 37 5.25 -12.94 -10.40
CA ALA A 37 5.77 -11.63 -10.79
C ALA A 37 5.27 -11.15 -12.16
N GLY A 38 5.05 -9.84 -12.28
CA GLY A 38 4.57 -9.18 -13.49
C GLY A 38 3.07 -8.90 -13.47
N LEU A 39 2.55 -8.51 -14.64
CA LEU A 39 1.16 -8.12 -14.84
C LEU A 39 0.26 -9.36 -15.05
N LEU A 40 -0.80 -9.47 -14.25
CA LEU A 40 -1.86 -10.48 -14.35
C LEU A 40 -1.34 -11.94 -14.29
N LYS A 41 -0.37 -12.20 -13.41
CA LYS A 41 0.25 -13.53 -13.24
C LYS A 41 -0.23 -14.27 -12.00
N VAL A 42 -1.17 -13.73 -11.23
CA VAL A 42 -1.76 -14.43 -10.08
C VAL A 42 -2.92 -15.30 -10.59
N TRP A 43 -2.75 -16.63 -10.48
CA TRP A 43 -3.62 -17.61 -11.16
C TRP A 43 -4.93 -17.86 -10.41
N ARG A 44 -4.85 -17.92 -9.09
CA ARG A 44 -5.98 -18.15 -8.18
C ARG A 44 -6.11 -16.98 -7.22
N MET A 45 -7.34 -16.72 -6.76
CA MET A 45 -7.60 -15.75 -5.70
C MET A 45 -6.65 -16.00 -4.51
N PRO A 46 -5.93 -14.97 -4.03
CA PRO A 46 -5.19 -15.02 -2.78
C PRO A 46 -6.08 -15.41 -1.60
N ALA A 47 -5.46 -15.86 -0.51
CA ALA A 47 -6.17 -16.03 0.76
C ALA A 47 -6.79 -14.70 1.22
N PRO A 48 -7.90 -14.72 2.00
CA PRO A 48 -8.51 -13.50 2.53
C PRO A 48 -7.47 -12.61 3.21
N LEU A 49 -7.41 -11.35 2.77
CA LEU A 49 -6.45 -10.36 3.24
C LEU A 49 -7.19 -9.09 3.66
N PHE A 50 -6.86 -8.59 4.84
CA PHE A 50 -7.33 -7.32 5.39
C PHE A 50 -6.13 -6.44 5.72
N ALA A 51 -6.27 -5.13 5.60
CA ALA A 51 -5.16 -4.19 5.80
C ALA A 51 -5.52 -3.09 6.83
N ILE A 52 -4.55 -2.75 7.67
CA ILE A 52 -4.58 -1.64 8.62
C ILE A 52 -3.27 -0.87 8.46
N PRO A 53 -3.25 0.21 7.65
CA PRO A 53 -2.03 0.96 7.43
C PRO A 53 -1.67 1.78 8.67
N THR A 54 -0.37 1.86 8.96
CA THR A 54 0.19 2.67 10.05
C THR A 54 1.03 3.84 9.52
N THR A 55 0.84 4.21 8.25
CA THR A 55 1.53 5.31 7.56
C THR A 55 0.58 5.97 6.56
N ALA A 56 0.59 7.30 6.48
CA ALA A 56 -0.17 8.07 5.49
C ALA A 56 0.67 8.34 4.23
N GLY A 57 0.85 7.32 3.38
CA GLY A 57 1.71 7.44 2.19
C GLY A 57 1.39 6.46 1.07
N THR A 58 1.83 5.22 1.25
CA THR A 58 1.98 4.25 0.15
C THR A 58 0.68 3.85 -0.55
N GLY A 59 -0.46 3.94 0.13
CA GLY A 59 -1.76 3.46 -0.36
C GLY A 59 -1.82 1.96 -0.65
N SER A 60 -0.83 1.16 -0.20
CA SER A 60 -0.76 -0.28 -0.52
C SER A 60 -2.02 -1.03 -0.06
N GLU A 61 -2.72 -0.56 0.97
CA GLU A 61 -3.98 -1.10 1.45
C GLU A 61 -5.11 -1.12 0.40
N VAL A 62 -5.01 -0.33 -0.68
CA VAL A 62 -6.02 -0.24 -1.75
C VAL A 62 -5.44 -0.49 -3.16
N THR A 63 -4.18 -0.92 -3.27
CA THR A 63 -3.53 -1.09 -4.59
C THR A 63 -3.48 -2.54 -5.06
N ILE A 64 -3.41 -2.71 -6.39
CA ILE A 64 -3.22 -4.00 -7.07
C ILE A 64 -1.77 -4.50 -7.03
N ALA A 65 -0.85 -3.70 -6.48
CA ALA A 65 0.59 -3.92 -6.57
C ALA A 65 1.15 -4.49 -5.27
N ALA A 66 2.15 -5.35 -5.39
CA ALA A 66 3.05 -5.72 -4.30
C ALA A 66 4.48 -5.81 -4.84
N VAL A 67 5.45 -5.23 -4.14
CA VAL A 67 6.85 -5.25 -4.56
C VAL A 67 7.65 -6.24 -3.70
N VAL A 68 8.33 -7.19 -4.36
CA VAL A 68 9.24 -8.13 -3.69
C VAL A 68 10.66 -7.87 -4.12
N SER A 69 11.56 -7.70 -3.15
CA SER A 69 12.99 -7.57 -3.39
C SER A 69 13.65 -8.96 -3.33
N ASP A 70 14.44 -9.33 -4.34
CA ASP A 70 15.31 -10.51 -4.28
C ASP A 70 16.62 -10.14 -3.56
N PRO A 71 16.94 -10.72 -2.39
CA PRO A 71 18.13 -10.35 -1.62
C PRO A 71 19.44 -10.73 -2.31
N SER A 72 19.41 -11.67 -3.28
CA SER A 72 20.60 -12.14 -3.99
C SER A 72 20.96 -11.24 -5.18
N SER A 73 19.95 -10.75 -5.91
CA SER A 73 20.14 -9.93 -7.11
C SER A 73 19.86 -8.45 -6.88
N HIS A 74 19.31 -8.08 -5.72
CA HIS A 74 18.81 -6.74 -5.40
C HIS A 74 17.74 -6.19 -6.36
N ILE A 75 17.15 -7.07 -7.19
CA ILE A 75 16.10 -6.69 -8.13
C ILE A 75 14.76 -6.61 -7.39
N LYS A 76 14.09 -5.46 -7.50
CA LYS A 76 12.70 -5.28 -7.08
C LYS A 76 11.77 -5.73 -8.19
N THR A 77 10.95 -6.73 -7.90
CA THR A 77 10.01 -7.30 -8.87
C THR A 77 8.57 -7.04 -8.44
N PRO A 78 7.78 -6.28 -9.21
CA PRO A 78 6.39 -6.04 -8.88
C PRO A 78 5.51 -7.24 -9.28
N LEU A 79 4.53 -7.55 -8.44
CA LEU A 79 3.36 -8.34 -8.78
C LEU A 79 2.21 -7.34 -8.95
N MET A 80 1.54 -7.34 -10.11
CA MET A 80 0.43 -6.43 -10.39
C MET A 80 -0.77 -7.23 -10.86
N ASP A 81 -1.76 -7.42 -9.99
CA ASP A 81 -2.97 -8.16 -10.30
C ASP A 81 -4.13 -7.66 -9.41
N PRO A 82 -5.32 -7.36 -9.97
CA PRO A 82 -6.47 -6.92 -9.17
C PRO A 82 -6.82 -7.88 -8.02
N LYS A 83 -6.47 -9.17 -8.14
CA LYS A 83 -6.68 -10.14 -7.07
C LYS A 83 -5.87 -9.86 -5.80
N LEU A 84 -4.85 -9.00 -5.87
CA LEU A 84 -3.99 -8.65 -4.73
C LEU A 84 -4.56 -7.53 -3.86
N VAL A 85 -5.64 -6.87 -4.27
CA VAL A 85 -6.29 -5.84 -3.47
C VAL A 85 -6.84 -6.49 -2.19
N PRO A 86 -6.52 -5.98 -0.99
CA PRO A 86 -7.13 -6.42 0.26
C PRO A 86 -8.67 -6.35 0.18
N LEU A 87 -9.35 -7.29 0.84
CA LEU A 87 -10.81 -7.32 0.88
C LEU A 87 -11.40 -6.10 1.59
N MET A 88 -10.73 -5.64 2.65
CA MET A 88 -11.07 -4.41 3.36
C MET A 88 -9.81 -3.75 3.90
N ALA A 89 -9.85 -2.42 4.00
CA ALA A 89 -8.85 -1.60 4.69
C ALA A 89 -9.53 -0.81 5.81
N ALA A 90 -8.93 -0.78 7.00
CA ALA A 90 -9.38 0.05 8.11
C ALA A 90 -8.34 1.14 8.39
N LEU A 91 -8.74 2.39 8.19
CA LEU A 91 -7.91 3.57 8.39
C LEU A 91 -8.16 4.13 9.80
N ASP A 92 -7.16 4.08 10.67
CA ASP A 92 -7.21 4.66 12.02
C ASP A 92 -6.00 5.60 12.21
N ALA A 93 -6.28 6.90 12.34
CA ALA A 93 -5.24 7.91 12.51
C ALA A 93 -4.44 7.71 13.81
N ASN A 94 -5.04 7.08 14.84
CA ASN A 94 -4.36 6.81 16.10
C ASN A 94 -3.19 5.83 15.93
N LEU A 95 -3.22 4.98 14.91
CA LEU A 95 -2.13 4.04 14.60
C LEU A 95 -0.96 4.70 13.87
N MET A 96 -1.09 5.98 13.51
CA MET A 96 -0.05 6.79 12.90
C MET A 96 0.61 7.74 13.92
N ILE A 97 -0.01 7.92 15.09
CA ILE A 97 0.57 8.71 16.20
C ILE A 97 1.90 8.10 16.62
N GLY A 98 2.90 8.96 16.81
CA GLY A 98 4.25 8.54 17.21
C GLY A 98 5.15 8.12 16.05
N LEU A 99 4.70 8.22 14.79
CA LEU A 99 5.61 8.19 13.65
C LEU A 99 6.66 9.31 13.79
N PRO A 100 7.97 9.03 13.58
CA PRO A 100 8.98 10.07 13.62
C PRO A 100 8.68 11.16 12.56
N PRO A 101 8.90 12.45 12.86
CA PRO A 101 8.61 13.56 11.93
C PRO A 101 9.18 13.36 10.52
N LYS A 102 10.39 12.80 10.42
CA LYS A 102 11.02 12.47 9.14
C LYS A 102 10.20 11.43 8.35
N ILE A 103 9.72 10.37 9.01
CA ILE A 103 8.92 9.34 8.34
C ILE A 103 7.57 9.92 7.91
N THR A 104 6.93 10.73 8.76
CA THR A 104 5.68 11.44 8.40
C THR A 104 5.88 12.32 7.16
N ALA A 105 6.97 13.08 7.10
CA ALA A 105 7.33 13.91 5.96
C ALA A 105 7.56 13.06 4.69
N ASP A 106 8.40 12.02 4.80
CA ASP A 106 8.73 11.14 3.67
C ASP A 106 7.46 10.47 3.10
N THR A 107 6.59 9.94 3.96
CA THR A 107 5.35 9.28 3.52
C THR A 107 4.30 10.27 2.99
N GLY A 108 4.21 11.46 3.57
CA GLY A 108 3.29 12.49 3.08
C GLY A 108 3.68 13.04 1.71
N VAL A 109 4.99 13.17 1.45
CA VAL A 109 5.52 13.56 0.13
C VAL A 109 5.33 12.42 -0.89
N ASP A 110 5.43 11.16 -0.47
CA ASP A 110 5.07 9.99 -1.30
C ASP A 110 3.60 10.06 -1.75
N ALA A 111 2.67 10.29 -0.82
CA ALA A 111 1.26 10.50 -1.14
C ALA A 111 1.02 11.71 -2.07
N LEU A 112 1.76 12.80 -1.87
CA LEU A 112 1.66 13.98 -2.73
C LEU A 112 2.10 13.67 -4.16
N THR A 113 3.21 12.94 -4.28
CA THR A 113 3.75 12.48 -5.57
C THR A 113 2.72 11.61 -6.28
N HIS A 114 2.12 10.64 -5.58
CA HIS A 114 1.05 9.81 -6.15
C HIS A 114 -0.12 10.64 -6.67
N ALA A 115 -0.59 11.64 -5.91
CA ALA A 115 -1.69 12.48 -6.32
C ALA A 115 -1.35 13.34 -7.55
N ILE A 116 -0.14 13.91 -7.62
CA ILE A 116 0.31 14.70 -8.77
C ILE A 116 0.46 13.81 -10.01
N GLU A 117 1.11 12.66 -9.88
CA GLU A 117 1.30 11.69 -10.97
C GLU A 117 -0.03 11.16 -11.50
N ALA A 118 -0.98 10.87 -10.60
CA ALA A 118 -2.33 10.44 -10.97
C ALA A 118 -3.09 11.54 -11.73
N TYR A 119 -2.93 12.81 -11.34
CA TYR A 119 -3.57 13.95 -12.01
C TYR A 119 -3.03 14.17 -13.43
N VAL A 120 -1.71 14.06 -13.63
CA VAL A 120 -1.06 14.30 -14.95
C VAL A 120 -0.98 13.04 -15.82
N SER A 121 -1.45 11.90 -15.33
CA SER A 121 -1.39 10.62 -16.03
C SER A 121 -2.15 10.66 -17.36
N LYS A 122 -1.61 9.99 -18.38
CA LYS A 122 -2.32 9.74 -19.65
C LYS A 122 -3.58 8.88 -19.47
N ASN A 123 -3.68 8.16 -18.36
CA ASN A 123 -4.82 7.32 -18.01
C ASN A 123 -5.77 8.00 -17.01
N ALA A 124 -5.59 9.30 -16.74
CA ALA A 124 -6.44 10.03 -15.81
C ALA A 124 -7.91 10.06 -16.28
N THR A 125 -8.82 9.86 -15.35
CA THR A 125 -10.27 10.02 -15.52
C THR A 125 -10.74 11.25 -14.75
N GLN A 126 -11.96 11.72 -15.01
CA GLN A 126 -12.54 12.84 -14.23
C GLN A 126 -12.56 12.54 -12.72
N GLU A 127 -12.86 11.29 -12.36
CA GLU A 127 -12.89 10.83 -10.98
C GLU A 127 -11.49 10.82 -10.34
N THR A 128 -10.49 10.22 -10.99
CA THR A 128 -9.12 10.20 -10.45
C THR A 128 -8.53 11.60 -10.35
N MET A 129 -8.84 12.49 -11.29
CA MET A 129 -8.43 13.91 -11.20
C MET A 129 -9.07 14.61 -10.00
N ALA A 130 -10.37 14.39 -9.75
CA ALA A 130 -11.06 14.96 -8.60
C ALA A 130 -10.45 14.49 -7.27
N TYR A 131 -10.17 13.19 -7.14
CA TYR A 131 -9.50 12.65 -5.96
C TYR A 131 -8.07 13.19 -5.80
N SER A 132 -7.33 13.32 -6.91
CA SER A 132 -5.98 13.88 -6.88
C SER A 132 -5.96 15.31 -6.38
N VAL A 133 -6.88 16.17 -6.86
CA VAL A 133 -6.99 17.57 -6.41
C VAL A 133 -7.38 17.63 -4.93
N ALA A 134 -8.30 16.78 -4.48
CA ALA A 134 -8.68 16.72 -3.07
C ALA A 134 -7.48 16.31 -2.17
N ALA A 135 -6.76 15.25 -2.56
CA ALA A 135 -5.58 14.77 -1.84
C ALA A 135 -4.48 15.84 -1.79
N ILE A 136 -4.15 16.48 -2.90
CA ILE A 136 -3.16 17.57 -2.97
C ILE A 136 -3.53 18.70 -1.98
N LYS A 137 -4.78 19.16 -1.98
CA LYS A 137 -5.23 20.24 -1.08
C LYS A 137 -5.11 19.84 0.39
N LEU A 138 -5.50 18.62 0.74
CA LEU A 138 -5.38 18.11 2.10
C LEU A 138 -3.91 17.99 2.53
N ILE A 139 -3.06 17.42 1.68
CA ILE A 139 -1.64 17.23 1.99
C ILE A 139 -0.93 18.57 2.18
N PHE A 140 -1.14 19.55 1.30
CA PHE A 140 -0.57 20.89 1.47
C PHE A 140 -1.03 21.57 2.76
N LYS A 141 -2.29 21.35 3.16
CA LYS A 141 -2.85 21.95 4.37
C LYS A 141 -2.33 21.28 5.65
N TYR A 142 -2.25 19.95 5.68
CA TYR A 142 -2.08 19.20 6.93
C TYR A 142 -0.70 18.56 7.10
N LEU A 143 0.06 18.27 6.04
CA LEU A 143 1.36 17.63 6.18
C LEU A 143 2.35 18.45 7.03
N PRO A 144 2.50 19.77 6.86
CA PRO A 144 3.39 20.56 7.74
C PRO A 144 2.98 20.45 9.22
N ARG A 145 1.68 20.48 9.51
CA ARG A 145 1.12 20.33 10.87
C ARG A 145 1.48 18.96 11.45
N ALA A 146 1.19 17.89 10.72
CA ALA A 146 1.48 16.51 11.16
C ALA A 146 2.97 16.23 11.36
N VAL A 147 3.85 16.89 10.60
CA VAL A 147 5.32 16.78 10.77
C VAL A 147 5.78 17.53 12.02
N MET A 148 5.24 18.72 12.29
CA MET A 148 5.61 19.52 13.46
C MET A 148 5.01 18.98 14.76
N GLN A 149 3.80 18.42 14.69
CA GLN A 149 3.01 17.96 15.83
C GLN A 149 2.36 16.61 15.50
N GLY A 150 3.12 15.52 15.68
CA GLY A 150 2.70 14.16 15.28
C GLY A 150 1.69 13.47 16.21
N ASP A 151 1.30 14.12 17.31
CA ASP A 151 0.20 13.73 18.19
C ASP A 151 -1.10 14.51 17.92
N ASP A 152 -1.08 15.40 16.91
CA ASP A 152 -2.27 16.09 16.43
C ASP A 152 -3.12 15.17 15.55
N VAL A 153 -4.32 14.84 16.02
CA VAL A 153 -5.22 13.89 15.36
C VAL A 153 -6.06 14.54 14.25
N GLU A 154 -6.14 15.88 14.20
CA GLU A 154 -6.96 16.64 13.23
C GLU A 154 -6.21 17.11 11.97
#